data_AF-A0A0G1Q915-F1
#
_entry.id   AF-A0A0G1Q915-F1
#
_cell.length_a   1.000
_cell.length_b   1.000
_cell.length_c   1.000
_cell.angle_alpha   90.00
_cell.angle_beta   90.00
_cell.angle_gamma   90.00
#
_symmetry.space_group_name_H-M   'P 1'
#
loop_
_entity.id
_entity.type
_entity.pdbx_description
1 polymer ?
#
loop_
_entity_poly.entity_id
_entity_poly.type
_entity_poly.pdbx_seq_one_letter_code
_entity_poly.pdbx_strand_id
1 'polypeptide(L)'
;MVVTEGYLYHQLTRPSDKPAWRCNLERIADFLDQEAAEMRKTAEVIRSLCEVLSSADSTQRKDITQMLFVQAQEAAVIHGRIRTAVRAVLKTRISALSAFLQSPREP
;
A
#
# COMPACT_ATOMS: atom_id res chain seq x y z
N MET A 1 13.46 -5.76 9.03
CA MET A 1 13.68 -6.43 7.73
C MET A 1 13.21 -5.47 6.65
N VAL A 2 14.13 -4.80 5.95
CA VAL A 2 13.80 -3.79 4.93
C VAL A 2 13.40 -4.51 3.65
N VAL A 3 12.10 -4.61 3.38
CA VAL A 3 11.61 -5.07 2.07
C VAL A 3 11.78 -3.91 1.11
N THR A 4 12.92 -3.90 0.42
CA THR A 4 13.27 -2.93 -0.61
C THR A 4 12.30 -3.04 -1.79
N GLU A 5 11.96 -1.90 -2.40
CA GLU A 5 11.01 -1.74 -3.52
C GLU A 5 11.20 -2.76 -4.67
N GLY A 6 12.41 -3.32 -4.82
CA GLY A 6 12.72 -4.37 -5.77
C GLY A 6 11.97 -5.69 -5.54
N TYR A 7 11.68 -6.08 -4.29
CA TYR A 7 11.02 -7.36 -3.99
C TYR A 7 9.55 -7.36 -4.42
N LEU A 8 8.85 -6.24 -4.19
CA LEU A 8 7.47 -6.04 -4.66
C LEU A 8 7.42 -5.95 -6.20
N TYR A 9 8.36 -5.23 -6.83
CA TYR A 9 8.46 -5.16 -8.29
C TYR A 9 8.67 -6.55 -8.93
N HIS A 10 9.52 -7.37 -8.32
CA HIS A 10 9.86 -8.69 -8.84
C HIS A 10 8.75 -9.73 -8.63
N GLN A 11 7.98 -9.60 -7.53
CA GLN A 11 6.80 -10.42 -7.34
C GLN A 11 5.71 -10.05 -8.34
N LEU A 12 5.43 -8.75 -8.54
CA LEU A 12 4.38 -8.23 -9.41
C LEU A 12 4.68 -8.35 -10.92
N THR A 13 5.73 -9.06 -11.35
CA THR A 13 6.13 -9.17 -12.77
C THR A 13 6.30 -10.60 -13.27
N ARG A 14 5.93 -11.62 -12.48
CA ARG A 14 6.01 -13.03 -12.91
C ARG A 14 5.11 -13.31 -14.13
N PRO A 15 5.61 -14.05 -15.14
CA PRO A 15 4.83 -14.35 -16.34
C PRO A 15 3.67 -15.31 -16.02
N SER A 16 2.52 -15.03 -16.65
CA SER A 16 1.27 -15.80 -16.60
C SER A 16 0.72 -15.87 -18.03
N ASP A 17 -0.11 -16.88 -18.33
CA ASP A 17 -0.74 -17.08 -19.65
C ASP A 17 -1.77 -15.99 -20.03
N LYS A 18 -2.16 -15.11 -19.09
CA LYS A 18 -2.85 -13.85 -19.40
C LYS A 18 -1.82 -12.81 -19.86
N PRO A 19 -2.18 -11.80 -20.70
CA PRO A 19 -1.28 -10.69 -21.01
C PRO A 19 -0.66 -10.16 -19.71
N ALA A 20 0.67 -10.17 -19.59
CA ALA A 20 1.37 -9.97 -18.31
C ALA A 20 0.89 -8.72 -17.55
N TRP A 21 0.48 -7.68 -18.27
CA TRP A 21 -0.08 -6.46 -17.71
C TRP A 21 -1.42 -6.65 -16.96
N ARG A 22 -2.28 -7.62 -17.35
CA ARG A 22 -3.54 -7.92 -16.64
C ARG A 22 -3.29 -8.67 -15.34
N CYS A 23 -2.44 -9.69 -15.35
CA CYS A 23 -2.05 -10.44 -14.15
C CYS A 23 -1.39 -9.52 -13.11
N ASN A 24 -0.54 -8.59 -13.55
CA ASN A 24 0.12 -7.64 -12.66
C ASN A 24 -0.86 -6.64 -12.03
N LEU A 25 -1.92 -6.24 -12.73
CA LEU A 25 -2.94 -5.34 -12.19
C LEU A 25 -3.88 -6.04 -11.20
N GLU A 26 -4.29 -7.28 -11.47
CA GLU A 26 -5.08 -8.09 -10.54
C GLU A 26 -4.32 -8.23 -9.21
N ARG A 27 -3.02 -8.56 -9.25
CA ARG A 27 -2.19 -8.70 -8.05
C ARG A 27 -1.95 -7.39 -7.30
N ILE A 28 -1.87 -6.27 -8.02
CA ILE A 28 -1.79 -4.95 -7.36
C ILE A 28 -3.12 -4.58 -6.72
N ALA A 29 -4.25 -4.93 -7.34
CA ALA A 29 -5.57 -4.72 -6.75
C ALA A 29 -5.72 -5.51 -5.45
N ASP A 30 -5.38 -6.81 -5.46
CA ASP A 30 -5.41 -7.67 -4.26
C ASP A 30 -4.50 -7.10 -3.15
N PHE A 31 -3.30 -6.62 -3.51
CA PHE A 31 -2.39 -5.96 -2.58
C PHE A 31 -3.00 -4.69 -1.98
N LEU A 32 -3.61 -3.82 -2.80
CA LEU A 32 -4.25 -2.60 -2.33
C LEU A 32 -5.44 -2.89 -1.40
N ASP A 33 -6.23 -3.92 -1.68
CA ASP A 33 -7.32 -4.36 -0.81
C ASP A 33 -6.81 -4.84 0.55
N GLN A 34 -5.69 -5.59 0.56
CA GLN A 34 -5.04 -6.02 1.79
C GLN A 34 -4.52 -4.83 2.60
N GLU A 35 -3.81 -3.89 1.97
CA GLU A 35 -3.31 -2.68 2.64
C GLU A 35 -4.46 -1.80 3.17
N ALA A 36 -5.58 -1.72 2.45
CA ALA A 36 -6.78 -1.02 2.89
C ALA A 36 -7.47 -1.71 4.09
N ALA A 37 -7.40 -3.04 4.18
CA ALA A 37 -7.87 -3.78 5.35
C ALA A 37 -6.96 -3.53 6.57
N GLU A 38 -5.64 -3.53 6.39
CA GLU A 38 -4.70 -3.22 7.48
C GLU A 38 -4.86 -1.77 7.98
N MET A 39 -5.05 -0.80 7.07
CA MET A 39 -5.33 0.60 7.45
C MET A 39 -6.59 0.72 8.32
N ARG A 40 -7.65 -0.04 8.00
CA ARG A 40 -8.88 -0.07 8.79
C ARG A 40 -8.63 -0.59 10.20
N LYS A 41 -7.86 -1.66 10.35
CA LYS A 41 -7.47 -2.19 11.67
C LYS A 41 -6.67 -1.16 12.48
N THR A 42 -5.67 -0.53 11.88
CA THR A 42 -4.89 0.54 12.53
C THR A 42 -5.80 1.69 12.98
N ALA A 43 -6.75 2.11 12.14
CA ALA A 43 -7.71 3.15 12.49
C ALA A 43 -8.63 2.74 13.66
N GLU A 44 -9.03 1.47 13.75
CA GLU A 44 -9.80 0.94 14.87
C GLU A 44 -9.02 0.94 16.18
N VAL A 45 -7.75 0.54 16.16
CA VAL A 45 -6.87 0.58 17.33
C VAL A 45 -6.67 2.02 17.80
N ILE A 46 -6.40 2.95 16.88
CA ILE A 46 -6.25 4.39 17.21
C ILE A 46 -7.53 4.91 17.88
N ARG A 47 -8.70 4.57 17.34
CA ARG A 47 -9.99 5.00 17.92
C ARG A 47 -10.15 4.49 19.36
N SER A 48 -9.88 3.21 19.59
CA SER A 48 -9.97 2.61 20.92
C SER A 48 -8.99 3.25 21.90
N LEU A 49 -7.75 3.52 21.47
CA LEU A 49 -6.77 4.21 22.30
C LEU A 49 -7.20 5.64 22.65
N CYS A 50 -7.80 6.38 21.70
CA CYS A 50 -8.34 7.71 21.95
C CYS A 50 -9.52 7.71 22.95
N GLU A 51 -10.38 6.69 22.89
CA GLU A 51 -11.48 6.51 23.85
C GLU A 51 -10.93 6.31 25.27
N VAL A 52 -9.94 5.42 25.44
CA VAL A 52 -9.31 5.14 26.75
C VAL A 52 -8.53 6.34 27.28
N LEU A 53 -7.87 7.11 26.40
CA LEU A 53 -7.07 8.27 26.78
C LEU A 53 -7.87 9.32 27.57
N SER A 54 -9.16 9.46 27.26
CA SER A 54 -10.04 10.45 27.88
C SER A 54 -10.29 10.19 29.37
N SER A 55 -10.21 8.93 29.81
CA SER A 55 -10.36 8.52 31.23
C SER A 55 -9.04 8.12 31.90
N ALA A 56 -7.92 8.17 31.18
CA ALA A 56 -6.62 7.69 31.66
C ALA A 56 -5.96 8.64 32.67
N ASP A 57 -5.27 8.07 33.66
CA ASP A 57 -4.37 8.79 34.56
C ASP A 57 -3.07 9.26 33.88
N SER A 58 -2.22 10.01 34.57
CA SER A 58 -0.99 10.57 33.99
C SER A 58 0.01 9.52 33.49
N THR A 59 0.09 8.36 34.15
CA THR A 59 1.00 7.28 33.77
C THR A 59 0.45 6.55 32.55
N GLN A 60 -0.83 6.18 32.60
CA GLN A 60 -1.55 5.56 31.49
C GLN A 60 -1.55 6.44 30.24
N ARG A 61 -1.71 7.76 30.39
CA ARG A 61 -1.65 8.71 29.27
C ARG A 61 -0.32 8.66 28.53
N LYS A 62 0.79 8.50 29.24
CA LYS A 62 2.12 8.40 28.63
C LYS A 62 2.22 7.12 27.78
N ASP A 63 1.76 6.00 28.31
CA ASP A 63 1.79 4.71 27.60
C ASP A 63 0.85 4.71 26.38
N ILE A 64 -0.39 5.22 26.54
CA ILE A 64 -1.36 5.34 25.45
C ILE A 64 -0.84 6.28 24.36
N THR A 65 -0.20 7.39 24.73
CA THR A 65 0.41 8.30 23.74
C THR A 65 1.52 7.62 22.96
N GLN A 66 2.35 6.80 23.63
CA GLN A 66 3.37 6.01 22.95
C GLN A 66 2.76 4.98 22.00
N MET A 67 1.68 4.30 22.39
CA MET A 67 0.96 3.37 21.53
C MET A 67 0.35 4.07 20.31
N LEU A 68 -0.28 5.24 20.51
CA LEU A 68 -0.83 6.06 19.42
C LEU A 68 0.27 6.49 18.43
N PHE A 69 1.47 6.83 18.93
CA PHE A 69 2.61 7.15 18.08
C PHE A 69 3.04 5.95 17.21
N VAL A 70 3.11 4.74 17.78
CA VAL A 70 3.41 3.52 17.02
C VAL A 70 2.36 3.26 15.95
N GLN A 71 1.08 3.39 16.28
CA GLN A 71 0.00 3.22 15.30
C GLN A 71 0.04 4.27 14.18
N ALA A 72 0.41 5.51 14.49
CA ALA A 72 0.63 6.54 13.48
C ALA A 72 1.80 6.21 12.53
N GLN A 73 2.87 5.61 13.05
CA GLN A 73 3.98 5.12 12.22
C GLN A 73 3.55 3.97 11.31
N GLU A 74 2.77 3.01 11.82
CA GLU A 74 2.21 1.91 11.03
C GLU A 74 1.32 2.43 9.89
N ALA A 75 0.43 3.38 10.18
CA ALA A 75 -0.40 4.03 9.16
C ALA A 75 0.46 4.73 8.08
N ALA A 76 1.54 5.42 8.48
CA ALA A 76 2.45 6.06 7.53
C ALA A 76 3.16 5.04 6.61
N VAL A 77 3.53 3.86 7.14
CA VAL A 77 4.12 2.77 6.36
C VAL A 77 3.12 2.19 5.36
N ILE A 78 1.87 1.93 5.78
CA ILE A 78 0.80 1.46 4.88
C ILE A 78 0.56 2.49 3.76
N HIS A 79 0.45 3.78 4.10
CA HIS A 79 0.29 4.84 3.10
C HIS A 79 1.47 4.89 2.11
N GLY A 80 2.70 4.70 2.58
CA GLY A 80 3.88 4.60 1.73
C GLY A 80 3.79 3.43 0.74
N ARG A 81 3.40 2.24 1.21
CA ARG A 81 3.20 1.04 0.39
C ARG A 81 2.14 1.25 -0.70
N ILE A 82 0.97 1.78 -0.32
CA ILE A 82 -0.11 2.11 -1.27
C ILE A 82 0.38 3.09 -2.34
N ARG A 83 1.08 4.16 -1.93
CA ARG A 83 1.61 5.16 -2.87
C ARG A 83 2.58 4.53 -3.88
N THR A 84 3.47 3.64 -3.43
CA THR A 84 4.40 2.93 -4.32
C THR A 84 3.66 2.00 -5.29
N ALA A 85 2.65 1.26 -4.82
CA ALA A 85 1.83 0.42 -5.67
C ALA A 85 1.09 1.22 -6.76
N VAL A 86 0.46 2.34 -6.39
CA VAL A 86 -0.21 3.25 -7.33
C VAL A 86 0.77 3.80 -8.37
N ARG A 87 1.97 4.22 -7.95
CA ARG A 87 3.01 4.67 -8.88
C ARG A 87 3.44 3.57 -9.85
N ALA A 88 3.54 2.33 -9.40
CA ALA A 88 3.87 1.20 -10.26
C ALA A 88 2.78 1.00 -11.35
N VAL A 89 1.50 1.02 -10.97
CA VAL A 89 0.37 0.93 -11.91
C VAL A 89 0.43 2.03 -12.97
N LEU A 90 0.60 3.28 -12.55
CA LEU A 90 0.66 4.42 -13.45
C LEU A 90 1.82 4.30 -14.44
N LYS A 91 3.02 3.91 -13.96
CA LYS A 91 4.18 3.67 -14.82
C LYS A 91 3.91 2.57 -15.85
N THR A 92 3.34 1.43 -15.43
CA THR A 92 3.01 0.33 -16.35
C THR A 92 2.02 0.78 -17.43
N ARG A 93 0.98 1.55 -17.06
CA ARG A 93 -0.02 2.05 -18.01
C ARG A 93 0.55 3.08 -18.98
N ILE A 94 1.36 4.04 -18.50
CA ILE A 94 2.02 5.03 -19.35
C ILE A 94 2.95 4.34 -20.34
N SER A 95 3.78 3.39 -19.89
CA SER A 95 4.67 2.65 -20.79
C SER A 95 3.92 1.86 -21.85
N ALA A 96 2.79 1.22 -21.50
CA ALA A 96 1.96 0.50 -22.45
C ALA A 96 1.31 1.43 -23.49
N LEU A 97 0.83 2.60 -23.07
CA LEU A 97 0.29 3.64 -23.96
C LEU A 97 1.36 4.18 -24.91
N SER A 98 2.56 4.49 -24.40
CA SER A 98 3.67 4.96 -25.24
C SER A 98 4.07 3.91 -26.29
N ALA A 99 4.15 2.64 -25.91
CA ALA A 99 4.43 1.55 -26.85
C ALA A 99 3.34 1.41 -27.93
N PHE A 100 2.07 1.55 -27.56
CA PHE A 100 0.96 1.54 -28.51
C PHE A 100 1.00 2.72 -29.50
N LEU A 101 1.30 3.93 -29.01
CA LEU A 101 1.38 5.13 -29.85
C LEU A 101 2.59 5.12 -30.80
N GLN A 102 3.69 4.44 -30.42
CA GLN A 102 4.90 4.30 -31.22
C GLN A 102 4.85 3.12 -32.21
N SER A 103 3.85 2.23 -32.08
CA SER A 103 3.62 1.18 -33.06
C SER A 103 3.29 1.82 -34.42
N PRO A 104 4.01 1.47 -35.51
CA PRO A 104 3.61 1.92 -36.83
C PRO A 104 2.17 1.46 -37.06
N ARG A 105 1.29 2.40 -37.42
CA ARG A 105 -0.03 2.05 -37.93
C ARG A 105 0.21 1.44 -39.30
N GLU A 106 0.03 0.13 -39.43
CA GLU A 106 0.02 -0.49 -40.76
C GLU A 106 -1.06 0.21 -41.61
N PRO A 107 -0.72 0.64 -42.84
CA PRO A 107 -1.65 1.30 -43.75
C PRO A 107 -2.75 0.36 -44.26
#